data_AF-A0ABD1S0H6-F1
#
_entry.id   AF-A0ABD1S0H6-F1
#
_cell.length_a   1.000
_cell.length_b   1.000
_cell.length_c   1.000
_cell.angle_alpha   90.00
_cell.angle_beta   90.00
_cell.angle_gamma   90.00
#
_symmetry.space_group_name_H-M   'P 1'
#
loop_
_entity.id
_entity.type
_entity.pdbx_description
1 polymer ?
#
loop_
_entity_poly.entity_id
_entity_poly.type
_entity_poly.pdbx_seq_one_letter_code
_entity_poly.pdbx_strand_id
1 'polypeptide(L)'
;MALDLPHGGHLSHRYQTDKKKISAVSIFFETMPYRLNESTGYIDYDQMEKNATLFRPKLIVAGVCTIMHVCTIMHVFGRFVTSRKQLCCVSWSSRWPSQSHYCRFGSCTEKATTPEYKAYQEQVLTNCAKFALTLVEKDYELVSCGTENHLVLVNLKNKG
;
A
#
# COMPACT_ATOMS: atom_id res chain seq x y z
N MET A 1 12.65 -5.93 0.11
CA MET A 1 12.44 -4.46 0.03
C MET A 1 10.96 -4.16 0.17
N ALA A 2 10.61 -3.03 0.79
CA ALA A 2 9.22 -2.61 1.01
C ALA A 2 9.11 -1.07 1.08
N LEU A 3 7.89 -0.54 0.92
CA LEU A 3 7.62 0.89 1.07
C LEU A 3 7.89 1.35 2.50
N ASP A 4 8.44 2.54 2.64
CA ASP A 4 8.73 3.15 3.94
C ASP A 4 7.47 3.55 4.71
N LEU A 5 7.48 3.34 6.04
CA LEU A 5 6.33 3.58 6.90
C LEU A 5 5.81 5.03 6.83
N PRO A 6 6.66 6.08 6.97
CA PRO A 6 6.17 7.47 6.85
C PRO A 6 5.70 7.84 5.44
N HIS A 7 6.04 7.03 4.43
CA HIS A 7 5.61 7.21 3.05
C HIS A 7 4.41 6.30 2.68
N GLY A 8 3.70 5.75 3.67
CA GLY A 8 2.48 4.96 3.45
C GLY A 8 2.65 3.45 3.37
N GLY A 9 3.81 2.94 3.79
CA GLY A 9 4.05 1.52 4.03
C GLY A 9 3.30 0.96 5.24
N HIS A 10 3.49 -0.31 5.54
CA HIS A 10 2.86 -0.98 6.68
C HIS A 10 3.91 -1.60 7.63
N LEU A 11 3.59 -1.65 8.93
CA LEU A 11 4.49 -2.17 9.96
C LEU A 11 4.91 -3.63 9.72
N SER A 12 4.02 -4.45 9.14
CA SER A 12 4.33 -5.85 8.80
C SER A 12 5.31 -5.98 7.63
N HIS A 13 5.52 -4.93 6.83
CA HIS A 13 6.41 -5.00 5.68
C HIS A 13 7.85 -4.66 6.05
N ARG A 14 8.00 -3.67 6.94
CA ARG A 14 9.15 -3.42 7.82
C ARG A 14 9.01 -2.06 8.50
N TYR A 15 9.73 -1.86 9.59
CA TYR A 15 10.00 -0.54 10.16
C TYR A 15 11.18 -0.59 11.11
N GLN A 16 12.13 0.31 10.91
CA GLN A 16 13.29 0.51 11.78
C GLN A 16 13.66 1.99 11.79
N THR A 17 14.08 2.49 12.94
CA THR A 17 14.74 3.78 13.11
C THR A 17 16.25 3.57 13.14
N ASP A 18 17.04 4.65 13.08
CA ASP A 18 18.51 4.58 13.08
C ASP A 18 19.08 3.81 14.27
N LYS A 19 18.36 3.83 15.40
CA LYS A 19 18.79 3.22 16.67
C LYS A 19 18.11 1.88 16.97
N LYS A 20 16.93 1.61 16.39
CA LYS A 20 16.13 0.45 16.79
C LYS A 20 15.31 -0.13 15.64
N LYS A 21 15.37 -1.45 15.53
CA LYS A 21 14.44 -2.25 14.71
C LYS A 21 13.13 -2.42 15.47
N ILE A 22 12.03 -1.91 14.91
CA ILE A 22 10.72 -1.88 15.58
C ILE A 22 9.85 -3.05 15.09
N SER A 23 9.79 -3.26 13.78
CA SER A 23 9.02 -4.37 13.23
C SER A 23 9.74 -5.71 13.43
N ALA A 24 8.98 -6.77 13.69
CA ALA A 24 9.51 -8.13 13.72
C ALA A 24 10.24 -8.49 12.41
N VAL A 25 9.73 -8.04 11.27
CA VAL A 25 10.37 -8.29 9.96
C VAL A 25 11.75 -7.66 9.87
N SER A 26 11.96 -6.44 10.38
CA SER A 26 13.30 -5.82 10.43
C SER A 26 14.26 -6.52 11.40
N ILE A 27 13.73 -7.17 12.44
CA ILE A 27 14.52 -7.94 13.40
C ILE A 27 15.00 -9.24 12.75
N PHE A 28 14.09 -10.00 12.14
CA PHE A 28 14.39 -11.32 11.56
C PHE A 28 15.00 -11.27 10.15
N PHE A 29 14.79 -10.18 9.40
CA PHE A 29 15.26 -10.06 8.02
C PHE A 29 15.99 -8.74 7.78
N GLU A 30 16.94 -8.76 6.84
CA GLU A 30 17.53 -7.55 6.30
C GLU A 30 16.56 -6.90 5.33
N THR A 31 16.21 -5.65 5.61
CA THR A 31 15.17 -4.92 4.88
C THR A 31 15.66 -3.54 4.48
N MET A 32 15.34 -3.13 3.25
CA MET A 32 15.69 -1.82 2.71
C MET A 32 14.43 -1.08 2.21
N PRO A 33 14.31 0.25 2.51
CA PRO A 33 13.30 1.16 1.94
C PRO A 33 13.37 1.35 0.44
N TYR A 34 12.19 1.44 -0.16
CA TYR A 34 11.95 2.38 -1.24
C TYR A 34 10.95 3.45 -0.76
N ARG A 35 11.00 4.63 -1.39
CA ARG A 35 10.26 5.84 -0.96
C ARG A 35 9.42 6.43 -2.08
N LEU A 36 8.59 7.39 -1.71
CA LEU A 36 7.89 8.26 -2.64
C LEU A 36 8.81 9.39 -3.10
N ASN A 37 8.58 9.90 -4.30
CA ASN A 37 9.08 11.18 -4.74
C ASN A 37 8.23 12.28 -4.08
N GLU A 38 8.86 13.11 -3.24
CA GLU A 38 8.17 14.12 -2.43
C GLU A 38 7.49 15.21 -3.26
N SER A 39 7.98 15.50 -4.47
CA SER A 39 7.38 16.54 -5.31
C SER A 39 6.09 16.09 -5.98
N THR A 40 5.95 14.79 -6.24
CA THR A 40 4.80 14.24 -6.98
C THR A 40 3.86 13.43 -6.09
N GLY A 41 4.35 12.92 -4.95
CA GLY A 41 3.62 11.99 -4.08
C GLY A 41 3.52 10.57 -4.62
N TYR A 42 4.20 10.24 -5.73
CA TYR A 42 4.21 8.91 -6.35
C TYR A 42 5.45 8.12 -5.96
N ILE A 43 5.40 6.78 -6.09
CA ILE A 43 6.55 5.92 -5.83
C ILE A 43 7.67 6.22 -6.83
N ASP A 44 8.89 6.42 -6.32
CA ASP A 44 10.08 6.60 -7.15
C ASP A 44 10.60 5.24 -7.63
N TYR A 45 10.10 4.81 -8.79
CA TYR A 45 10.46 3.53 -9.40
C TYR A 45 11.93 3.49 -9.85
N ASP A 46 12.47 4.61 -10.31
CA ASP A 46 13.85 4.66 -10.83
C ASP A 46 14.85 4.51 -9.69
N GLN A 47 14.63 5.17 -8.56
CA GLN A 47 15.42 4.94 -7.36
C GLN A 47 15.24 3.52 -6.82
N MET A 48 14.00 3.02 -6.81
CA MET A 48 13.73 1.66 -6.36
C MET A 48 14.50 0.63 -7.21
N GLU A 49 14.61 0.83 -8.52
CA GLU A 49 15.35 -0.04 -9.45
C GLU A 49 16.86 -0.01 -9.22
N LYS A 50 17.43 1.19 -9.07
CA LYS A 50 18.84 1.36 -8.70
C LYS A 50 19.14 0.67 -7.37
N ASN A 51 18.30 0.89 -6.36
CA ASN A 51 18.44 0.28 -5.04
C ASN A 51 18.27 -1.24 -5.09
N ALA A 52 17.32 -1.76 -5.87
CA ALA A 52 17.12 -3.19 -6.04
C ALA A 52 18.28 -3.88 -6.77
N THR A 53 19.01 -3.16 -7.61
CA THR A 53 20.23 -3.65 -8.27
C THR A 53 21.38 -3.78 -7.28
N LEU A 54 21.55 -2.79 -6.40
CA LEU A 54 22.59 -2.77 -5.37
C LEU A 54 22.29 -3.75 -4.22
N PHE A 55 21.07 -3.72 -3.70
CA PHE A 55 20.64 -4.51 -2.54
C PHE A 55 20.28 -5.95 -2.88
N ARG A 56 20.02 -6.24 -4.17
CA ARG A 56 19.64 -7.57 -4.69
C ARG A 56 18.61 -8.30 -3.80
N PRO A 57 17.43 -7.69 -3.54
CA PRO A 57 16.43 -8.29 -2.67
C PRO A 57 15.94 -9.62 -3.25
N LYS A 58 15.77 -10.62 -2.37
CA LYS A 58 15.11 -11.89 -2.72
C LYS A 58 13.59 -11.74 -2.87
N LEU A 59 13.02 -10.71 -2.22
CA LEU A 59 11.60 -10.42 -2.18
C LEU A 59 11.35 -8.90 -2.15
N ILE A 60 10.39 -8.46 -2.96
CA ILE A 60 9.89 -7.07 -2.99
C ILE A 60 8.41 -7.10 -2.65
N VAL A 61 8.00 -6.34 -1.64
CA VAL A 61 6.60 -6.22 -1.21
C VAL A 61 5.94 -5.08 -1.96
N ALA A 62 4.91 -5.36 -2.75
CA ALA A 62 4.06 -4.37 -3.40
C ALA A 62 2.71 -4.26 -2.66
N GLY A 63 2.71 -3.61 -1.51
CA GLY A 63 1.52 -3.44 -0.67
C GLY A 63 1.62 -2.16 0.17
N VAL A 64 0.54 -1.37 0.17
CA VAL A 64 0.52 0.01 0.66
C VAL A 64 -0.77 0.24 1.46
N CYS A 65 -0.67 0.98 2.56
CA CYS A 65 -1.83 1.24 3.43
C CYS A 65 -2.48 2.60 3.17
N THR A 66 -1.72 3.59 2.72
CA THR A 66 -2.23 4.96 2.57
C THR A 66 -1.82 5.60 1.24
N ILE A 67 -1.80 4.82 0.16
CA ILE A 67 -1.51 5.33 -1.18
C ILE A 67 -2.79 5.51 -1.99
N MET A 68 -2.80 6.61 -2.72
CA MET A 68 -3.98 7.13 -3.41
C MET A 68 -4.21 6.49 -4.79
N HIS A 69 -3.17 5.87 -5.36
CA HIS A 69 -3.17 5.35 -6.73
C HIS A 69 -2.94 3.84 -6.80
N VAL A 70 -3.81 3.13 -7.53
CA VAL A 70 -3.82 1.66 -7.66
C VAL A 70 -2.72 1.15 -8.59
N CYS A 71 -2.24 2.00 -9.51
CA CYS A 71 -1.34 1.63 -10.62
C CYS A 71 0.06 1.12 -10.19
N THR A 72 0.30 1.05 -8.88
CA THR A 72 1.58 0.65 -8.27
C THR A 72 1.94 -0.81 -8.49
N ILE A 73 0.97 -1.72 -8.46
CA ILE A 73 1.27 -3.16 -8.40
C ILE A 73 1.77 -3.70 -9.75
N MET A 74 1.15 -3.31 -10.86
CA MET A 74 1.51 -3.83 -12.20
C MET A 74 2.91 -3.40 -12.66
N HIS A 75 3.34 -2.18 -12.36
CA HIS A 75 4.67 -1.70 -12.74
C HIS A 75 5.79 -2.42 -11.99
N VAL A 76 5.60 -2.69 -10.69
CA VAL A 76 6.54 -3.48 -9.88
C VAL A 76 6.65 -4.91 -10.43
N PHE A 77 5.50 -5.52 -10.77
CA PHE A 77 5.48 -6.85 -11.37
C PHE A 77 6.21 -6.87 -12.72
N GLY A 78 5.89 -5.97 -13.65
CA GLY A 78 6.43 -5.98 -15.01
C GLY A 78 7.94 -5.80 -15.10
N ARG A 79 8.54 -4.95 -14.26
CA ARG A 79 9.98 -4.66 -14.29
C ARG A 79 10.84 -5.63 -13.46
N PHE A 80 10.32 -6.18 -12.36
CA PHE A 80 11.14 -6.98 -11.43
C PHE A 80 10.86 -8.49 -11.45
N VAL A 81 9.72 -8.94 -12.00
CA VAL A 81 9.39 -10.38 -12.07
C VAL A 81 10.17 -11.11 -13.15
N THR A 82 10.67 -10.41 -14.17
CA THR A 82 11.58 -10.97 -15.19
C THR A 82 12.92 -11.48 -14.61
N SER A 83 13.26 -11.13 -13.37
CA SER A 83 14.51 -11.51 -12.70
C SER A 83 14.43 -12.74 -11.76
N ARG A 84 13.42 -13.61 -11.85
CA ARG A 84 13.19 -14.75 -10.92
C ARG A 84 13.11 -14.38 -9.43
N LYS A 85 12.62 -13.18 -9.09
CA LYS A 85 12.38 -12.78 -7.70
C LYS A 85 10.96 -13.15 -7.28
N GLN A 86 10.82 -13.77 -6.11
CA GLN A 86 9.54 -14.27 -5.64
C GLN A 86 8.73 -13.14 -5.01
N LEU A 87 7.55 -12.87 -5.57
CA LEU A 87 6.56 -11.96 -5.00
C LEU A 87 5.71 -12.75 -4.02
N CYS A 88 5.64 -12.28 -2.77
CA CYS A 88 4.92 -12.99 -1.71
C CYS A 88 3.87 -12.06 -1.09
N CYS A 89 2.60 -12.45 -1.22
CA CYS A 89 1.53 -11.98 -0.35
C CYS A 89 1.52 -12.87 0.89
N VAL A 90 2.03 -12.38 2.02
CA VAL A 90 2.08 -13.15 3.27
C VAL A 90 0.79 -12.90 4.06
N SER A 91 -0.14 -13.85 4.04
CA SER A 91 -1.25 -13.87 5.01
C SER A 91 -0.77 -14.51 6.31
N TRP A 92 -0.84 -13.77 7.42
CA TRP A 92 -0.41 -14.24 8.74
C TRP A 92 -1.50 -15.15 9.35
N SER A 93 -1.22 -16.43 9.57
CA SER A 93 -2.09 -17.32 10.37
C SER A 93 -1.28 -18.14 11.38
N SER A 94 -0.97 -17.53 12.52
CA SER A 94 -0.50 -18.26 13.69
C SER A 94 -1.72 -18.62 14.56
N ARG A 95 -2.00 -19.94 14.62
CA ARG A 95 -3.13 -20.65 15.27
C ARG A 95 -4.30 -20.93 14.31
N TRP A 96 -4.64 -22.22 14.20
CA TRP A 96 -5.77 -22.72 13.40
C TRP A 96 -7.02 -21.85 13.66
N PRO A 97 -7.61 -21.22 12.64
CA PRO A 97 -8.84 -20.47 12.83
C PRO A 97 -9.91 -21.41 13.36
N SER A 98 -10.66 -20.98 14.38
CA SER A 98 -11.82 -21.73 14.83
C SER A 98 -12.78 -21.93 13.66
N GLN A 99 -13.52 -23.03 13.64
CA GLN A 99 -14.46 -23.36 12.55
C GLN A 99 -15.44 -22.21 12.25
N SER A 100 -15.81 -21.44 13.28
CA SER A 100 -16.61 -20.22 13.18
C SER A 100 -15.96 -19.10 12.34
N HIS A 101 -14.64 -18.94 12.41
CA HIS A 101 -13.92 -17.96 11.58
C HIS A 101 -13.93 -18.37 10.11
N TYR A 102 -13.82 -19.68 9.82
CA TYR A 102 -13.87 -20.18 8.45
C TYR A 102 -15.26 -19.98 7.83
N CYS A 103 -16.33 -20.30 8.56
CA CYS A 103 -17.70 -20.04 8.11
C CYS A 103 -17.96 -18.54 7.88
N ARG A 104 -17.43 -17.67 8.75
CA ARG A 104 -17.54 -16.22 8.58
C ARG A 104 -16.78 -15.73 7.34
N PHE A 105 -15.60 -16.29 7.06
CA PHE A 105 -14.85 -15.98 5.83
C PHE A 105 -15.59 -16.45 4.57
N GLY A 106 -16.15 -17.66 4.58
CA GLY A 106 -16.98 -18.18 3.49
C GLY A 106 -18.18 -17.29 3.17
N SER A 107 -18.96 -16.92 4.18
CA SER A 107 -20.11 -16.01 4.00
C SER A 107 -19.72 -14.60 3.55
N CYS A 108 -18.58 -14.06 4.00
CA CYS A 108 -18.09 -12.76 3.52
C CYS A 108 -17.60 -12.81 2.07
N THR A 109 -16.93 -13.90 1.66
CA THR A 109 -16.45 -14.07 0.28
C THR A 109 -17.60 -14.28 -0.70
N GLU A 110 -18.62 -15.02 -0.31
CA GLU A 110 -19.85 -15.16 -1.09
C GLU A 110 -20.53 -13.80 -1.31
N LYS A 111 -20.70 -13.01 -0.24
CA LYS A 111 -21.23 -11.64 -0.35
C LYS A 111 -20.38 -10.72 -1.23
N ALA A 112 -19.05 -10.91 -1.25
CA ALA A 112 -18.17 -10.10 -2.07
C ALA A 112 -18.34 -10.34 -3.59
N THR A 113 -18.91 -11.49 -3.98
CA THR A 113 -19.17 -11.82 -5.39
C THR A 113 -20.52 -11.33 -5.91
N THR A 114 -21.39 -10.82 -5.04
CA THR A 114 -22.72 -10.39 -5.47
C THR A 114 -22.65 -9.07 -6.25
N PRO A 115 -23.55 -8.86 -7.24
CA PRO A 115 -23.56 -7.63 -8.02
C PRO A 115 -23.87 -6.39 -7.16
N GLU A 116 -24.62 -6.54 -6.07
CA GLU A 116 -24.90 -5.45 -5.12
C GLU A 116 -23.61 -5.00 -4.42
N TYR A 117 -22.72 -5.93 -4.08
CA TYR A 117 -21.43 -5.58 -3.49
C TYR A 117 -20.54 -4.85 -4.48
N LYS A 118 -20.58 -5.22 -5.76
CA LYS A 118 -19.88 -4.48 -6.81
C LYS A 118 -20.40 -3.04 -6.93
N ALA A 119 -21.72 -2.85 -6.99
CA ALA A 119 -22.33 -1.52 -7.02
C ALA A 119 -21.97 -0.69 -5.77
N TYR A 120 -21.91 -1.32 -4.60
CA TYR A 120 -21.44 -0.69 -3.36
C TYR A 120 -19.98 -0.21 -3.49
N GLN A 121 -19.08 -1.03 -4.02
CA GLN A 121 -17.67 -0.62 -4.23
C GLN A 121 -17.56 0.55 -5.23
N GLU A 122 -18.33 0.54 -6.32
CA GLU A 122 -18.39 1.66 -7.28
C GLU A 122 -18.91 2.95 -6.61
N GLN A 123 -19.89 2.84 -5.71
CA GLN A 123 -20.39 3.97 -4.94
C GLN A 123 -19.34 4.52 -3.96
N VAL A 124 -18.56 3.65 -3.31
CA VAL A 124 -17.46 4.05 -2.41
C VAL A 124 -16.44 4.90 -3.17
N LEU A 125 -16.03 4.46 -4.36
CA LEU A 125 -15.09 5.21 -5.21
C LEU A 125 -15.68 6.55 -5.66
N THR A 126 -16.94 6.56 -6.09
CA THR A 126 -17.65 7.77 -6.52
C THR A 126 -17.76 8.79 -5.39
N ASN A 127 -18.07 8.33 -4.17
CA ASN A 127 -18.14 9.16 -2.99
C ASN A 127 -16.77 9.75 -2.63
N CYS A 128 -15.72 8.93 -2.72
CA CYS A 128 -14.36 9.38 -2.42
C CYS A 128 -13.88 10.42 -3.44
N ALA A 129 -14.17 10.23 -4.73
CA ALA A 129 -13.86 11.20 -5.77
C ALA A 129 -14.57 12.54 -5.53
N LYS A 130 -15.87 12.52 -5.20
CA LYS A 130 -16.61 13.74 -4.84
C LYS A 130 -16.04 14.41 -3.59
N PHE A 131 -15.68 13.63 -2.58
CA PHE A 131 -15.09 14.15 -1.35
C PHE A 131 -13.75 14.85 -1.64
N ALA A 132 -12.87 14.25 -2.45
CA ALA A 132 -11.61 14.86 -2.86
C ALA A 132 -11.85 16.20 -3.60
N LEU A 133 -12.79 16.24 -4.54
CA LEU A 133 -13.14 17.48 -5.26
C LEU A 133 -13.60 18.59 -4.30
N THR A 134 -14.49 18.28 -3.36
CA THR A 134 -14.98 19.27 -2.37
C THR A 134 -13.87 19.78 -1.44
N LEU A 135 -12.85 18.97 -1.17
CA LEU A 135 -11.69 19.40 -0.38
C LEU A 135 -10.82 20.37 -1.19
N VAL A 136 -10.59 20.09 -2.47
CA VAL A 136 -9.86 20.98 -3.38
C VAL A 136 -10.60 22.32 -3.54
N GLU A 137 -11.93 22.30 -3.70
CA GLU A 137 -12.76 23.52 -3.73
C GLU A 137 -12.65 24.35 -2.44
N LYS A 138 -12.42 23.70 -1.30
CA LYS A 138 -12.19 24.33 0.00
C LYS A 138 -10.74 24.73 0.23
N ASP A 139 -9.91 24.74 -0.82
CA ASP A 139 -8.51 25.13 -0.77
C ASP A 139 -7.65 24.23 0.15
N TYR A 140 -7.98 22.94 0.22
CA TYR A 140 -7.12 21.93 0.83
C TYR A 140 -6.20 21.31 -0.21
N GLU A 141 -4.93 21.17 0.16
CA GLU A 141 -3.94 20.51 -0.68
C GLU A 141 -4.04 18.99 -0.49
N LEU A 142 -4.23 18.25 -1.58
CA LEU A 142 -4.25 16.79 -1.57
C LEU A 142 -2.91 16.24 -2.04
N VAL A 143 -2.36 15.28 -1.30
CA VAL A 143 -1.15 14.55 -1.74
C VAL A 143 -1.48 13.79 -3.02
N SER A 144 -0.60 13.85 -4.02
CA SER A 144 -0.78 13.27 -5.37
C SER A 144 -1.93 13.85 -6.20
N CYS A 145 -2.46 15.01 -5.83
CA CYS A 145 -3.48 15.77 -6.58
C CYS A 145 -4.84 15.06 -6.78
N GLY A 146 -5.13 13.99 -6.04
CA GLY A 146 -6.41 13.28 -6.17
C GLY A 146 -6.48 11.94 -5.44
N THR A 147 -7.48 11.14 -5.80
CA THR A 147 -7.68 9.77 -5.29
C THR A 147 -8.25 8.86 -6.38
N GLU A 148 -7.72 7.65 -6.48
CA GLU A 148 -8.30 6.55 -7.27
C GLU A 148 -8.90 5.46 -6.37
N ASN A 149 -8.84 5.67 -5.06
CA ASN A 149 -9.14 4.69 -4.03
C ASN A 149 -10.27 5.17 -3.11
N HIS A 150 -10.47 4.46 -2.01
CA HIS A 150 -11.46 4.75 -0.98
C HIS A 150 -10.93 5.67 0.14
N LEU A 151 -9.76 6.27 -0.04
CA LEU A 151 -9.08 7.10 0.96
C LEU A 151 -8.77 8.46 0.34
N VAL A 152 -8.39 9.46 1.15
CA VAL A 152 -7.83 10.77 0.73
C VAL A 152 -6.76 11.18 1.73
N LEU A 153 -5.61 11.67 1.26
CA LEU A 153 -4.55 12.18 2.11
C LEU A 153 -4.45 13.70 1.94
N VAL A 154 -4.84 14.43 2.99
CA VAL A 154 -4.85 15.89 3.01
C VAL A 154 -3.57 16.41 3.67
N ASN A 155 -2.86 17.29 2.97
CA ASN A 155 -1.73 18.02 3.52
C ASN A 155 -2.26 19.27 4.26
N LEU A 156 -2.04 19.34 5.57
CA LEU A 156 -2.50 20.45 6.42
C LEU A 156 -1.40 21.48 6.71
N LYS A 157 -0.18 21.31 6.18
CA LYS A 157 0.95 22.23 6.43
C LYS A 157 0.70 23.65 5.93
N ASN A 158 -0.20 23.84 4.97
CA ASN A 158 -0.55 25.14 4.43
C ASN A 158 -1.67 25.85 5.24
N LYS A 159 -2.28 25.16 6.21
CA LYS A 159 -3.39 25.68 7.04
C LYS A 159 -3.01 25.94 8.50
N GLY A 160 -1.72 25.84 8.86
CA GLY A 160 -1.19 26.12 10.21
C GLY A 160 0.31 26.30 10.24
#